data_AF-A0A7V8XFD5-F1
#
_entry.id   AF-A0A7V8XFD5-F1
#
_cell.length_a   1.000
_cell.length_b   1.000
_cell.length_c   1.000
_cell.angle_alpha   90.00
_cell.angle_beta   90.00
_cell.angle_gamma   90.00
#
_symmetry.space_group_name_H-M   'P 1'
#
loop_
_entity.id
_entity.type
_entity.pdbx_description
1 polymer ?
#
loop_
_entity_poly.entity_id
_entity_poly.type
_entity_poly.pdbx_seq_one_letter_code
_entity_poly.pdbx_strand_id
1 'polypeptide(L)'
;MPEPTIETIEALVGPATPHFAFQLRARVREAIAELPEEHPVRRYGEEQIVLLDRLGFASTKAENSEPESRDRIGWETIPSSATASEPLPRGDR
;
A
#
# COMPACT_ATOMS: atom_id res chain seq x y z
N MET A 1 -12.70 8.93 -19.75
CA MET A 1 -11.24 8.68 -19.58
C MET A 1 -10.89 7.43 -20.35
N PRO A 2 -9.63 7.21 -20.78
CA PRO A 2 -9.24 5.90 -21.32
C PRO A 2 -9.51 4.80 -20.29
N GLU A 3 -9.85 3.61 -20.77
CA GLU A 3 -9.98 2.43 -19.90
C GLU A 3 -8.63 2.18 -19.20
N PRO A 4 -8.62 2.00 -17.87
CA PRO A 4 -7.38 1.87 -17.12
C PRO A 4 -6.72 0.51 -17.37
N THR A 5 -5.40 0.52 -17.44
CA THR A 5 -4.56 -0.67 -17.58
C THR A 5 -3.88 -1.04 -16.26
N ILE A 6 -3.19 -2.18 -16.22
CA ILE A 6 -2.34 -2.55 -15.07
C ILE A 6 -1.27 -1.48 -14.84
N GLU A 7 -0.63 -0.99 -15.91
CA GLU A 7 0.40 0.06 -15.84
C GLU A 7 -0.16 1.37 -15.28
N THR A 8 -1.45 1.65 -15.51
CA THR A 8 -2.12 2.83 -14.93
C THR A 8 -2.21 2.70 -13.40
N ILE A 9 -2.49 1.50 -12.90
CA ILE A 9 -2.52 1.22 -11.46
C ILE A 9 -1.09 1.23 -10.90
N GLU A 10 -0.12 0.63 -11.58
CA GLU A 10 1.28 0.66 -11.17
C GLU A 10 1.86 2.07 -11.09
N ALA A 11 1.50 2.95 -12.03
CA ALA A 11 1.92 4.35 -12.00
C ALA A 11 1.41 5.09 -10.75
N LEU A 12 0.23 4.71 -10.23
CA LEU A 12 -0.32 5.25 -8.99
C LEU A 12 0.37 4.65 -7.75
N VAL A 13 0.65 3.35 -7.76
CA VAL A 13 1.03 2.59 -6.56
C VAL A 13 2.54 2.45 -6.40
N GLY A 14 3.30 2.40 -7.49
CA GLY A 14 4.76 2.30 -7.51
C GLY A 14 5.43 3.31 -6.58
N PRO A 15 5.19 4.62 -6.73
CA PRO A 15 5.79 5.65 -5.88
C PRO A 15 5.10 5.82 -4.52
N ALA A 16 4.21 4.90 -4.12
CA ALA A 16 3.46 5.04 -2.87
C ALA A 16 4.36 5.04 -1.64
N THR A 17 4.19 6.07 -0.82
CA THR A 17 4.75 6.15 0.54
C THR A 17 3.61 6.08 1.56
N PRO A 18 3.88 5.71 2.83
CA PRO A 18 2.87 5.66 3.89
C PRO A 18 2.00 6.92 3.97
N HIS A 19 2.60 8.09 3.84
CA HIS A 19 1.91 9.38 3.96
C HIS A 19 0.81 9.56 2.92
N PHE A 20 1.02 9.08 1.69
CA PHE A 20 0.06 9.22 0.59
C PHE A 20 -0.83 7.99 0.39
N ALA A 21 -0.62 6.92 1.17
CA ALA A 21 -1.23 5.63 0.91
C ALA A 21 -2.77 5.69 0.81
N PHE A 22 -3.43 6.41 1.71
CA PHE A 22 -4.90 6.55 1.67
C PHE A 22 -5.42 7.42 0.53
N GLN A 23 -4.64 8.41 0.07
CA GLN A 23 -4.99 9.23 -1.09
C GLN A 23 -4.88 8.41 -2.37
N LEU A 24 -3.79 7.66 -2.52
CA LEU A 24 -3.61 6.74 -3.63
C LEU A 24 -4.67 5.63 -3.62
N ARG A 25 -5.06 5.14 -2.43
CA ARG A 25 -6.13 4.14 -2.28
C ARG A 25 -7.45 4.65 -2.84
N ALA A 26 -7.78 5.92 -2.60
CA ALA A 26 -8.98 6.53 -3.16
C ALA A 26 -8.90 6.64 -4.69
N ARG A 27 -7.75 7.07 -5.23
CA ARG A 27 -7.55 7.15 -6.69
C ARG A 27 -7.64 5.79 -7.39
N VAL A 28 -7.08 4.74 -6.79
CA VAL A 28 -7.19 3.37 -7.34
C VAL A 28 -8.64 2.90 -7.32
N ARG A 29 -9.41 3.18 -6.25
CA ARG A 29 -10.86 2.88 -6.21
C ARG A 29 -11.62 3.58 -7.31
N GLU A 30 -11.36 4.85 -7.55
CA GLU A 30 -11.99 5.62 -8.63
C GLU A 30 -11.61 5.05 -10.00
N ALA A 31 -10.35 4.68 -10.21
CA ALA A 31 -9.89 4.12 -11.47
C ALA A 31 -10.64 2.82 -11.83
N ILE A 32 -10.86 1.92 -10.87
CA ILE A 32 -11.46 0.60 -11.16
C ILE A 32 -13.00 0.55 -11.00
N ALA A 33 -13.64 1.65 -10.60
CA ALA A 33 -15.04 1.66 -10.14
C ALA A 33 -16.05 1.16 -11.19
N GLU A 34 -15.78 1.41 -12.48
CA GLU A 34 -16.69 1.08 -13.58
C GLU A 34 -16.38 -0.29 -14.23
N LEU A 35 -15.33 -0.98 -13.79
CA LEU A 35 -14.93 -2.27 -14.35
C LEU A 35 -15.76 -3.43 -13.79
N PRO A 36 -16.11 -4.46 -14.59
CA PRO A 36 -16.72 -5.70 -14.08
C PRO A 36 -15.85 -6.39 -13.02
N GLU A 37 -16.47 -7.13 -12.09
CA GLU A 37 -15.78 -7.81 -10.99
C GLU A 37 -14.70 -8.79 -11.46
N GLU A 38 -14.95 -9.49 -12.57
CA GLU A 38 -14.02 -10.47 -13.13
C GLU A 38 -12.87 -9.82 -13.93
N HIS A 39 -12.95 -8.50 -14.19
CA HIS A 39 -11.98 -7.79 -15.00
C HIS A 39 -10.58 -7.85 -14.35
N PRO A 40 -9.53 -8.26 -15.10
CA PRO A 40 -8.20 -8.47 -14.52
C PRO A 40 -7.62 -7.19 -13.88
N VAL A 41 -7.86 -6.02 -14.46
CA VAL A 41 -7.40 -4.73 -13.89
C VAL A 41 -8.13 -4.40 -12.59
N ARG A 42 -9.41 -4.78 -12.45
CA ARG A 42 -10.17 -4.55 -11.21
C ARG A 42 -9.62 -5.40 -10.08
N ARG A 43 -9.44 -6.70 -10.32
CA ARG A 43 -8.85 -7.61 -9.35
C ARG A 43 -7.47 -7.13 -8.88
N TYR A 44 -6.61 -6.73 -9.82
CA TYR A 44 -5.31 -6.16 -9.48
C TYR A 44 -5.43 -4.86 -8.67
N GLY A 45 -6.31 -3.94 -9.06
CA GLY A 45 -6.57 -2.70 -8.31
C GLY A 45 -7.08 -2.95 -6.89
N GLU A 46 -7.93 -3.95 -6.69
CA GLU A 46 -8.42 -4.38 -5.37
C GLU A 46 -7.28 -4.92 -4.49
N GLU A 47 -6.36 -5.70 -5.05
CA GLU A 47 -5.14 -6.13 -4.36
C GLU A 47 -4.27 -4.93 -3.93
N GLN A 48 -4.08 -3.95 -4.82
CA GLN A 48 -3.34 -2.74 -4.51
C GLN A 48 -4.04 -1.85 -3.47
N ILE A 49 -5.38 -1.83 -3.43
CA ILE A 49 -6.14 -1.15 -2.37
C ILE A 49 -5.82 -1.75 -1.00
N VAL A 50 -5.73 -3.08 -0.89
CA VAL A 50 -5.35 -3.76 0.36
C VAL A 50 -3.92 -3.42 0.75
N LEU A 51 -2.99 -3.42 -0.20
CA LEU A 51 -1.61 -2.99 0.04
C LEU A 51 -1.54 -1.56 0.60
N LEU A 52 -2.21 -0.62 -0.06
CA LEU A 52 -2.22 0.79 0.35
C LEU A 52 -2.91 1.00 1.70
N ASP A 53 -3.94 0.21 2.02
CA ASP A 53 -4.59 0.26 3.32
C ASP A 53 -3.65 -0.17 4.45
N ARG A 54 -2.80 -1.17 4.22
CA ARG A 54 -1.76 -1.60 5.17
C ARG A 54 -0.62 -0.60 5.24
N LEU A 55 -0.17 -0.09 4.09
CA LEU A 55 0.93 0.87 4.00
C LEU A 55 0.65 2.16 4.79
N GLY A 56 -0.61 2.59 4.90
CA GLY A 56 -1.00 3.75 5.71
C GLY A 56 -0.74 3.60 7.21
N PHE A 57 -0.49 2.38 7.71
CA PHE A 57 -0.11 2.08 9.09
C PHE A 57 1.31 1.52 9.20
N ALA A 58 2.11 1.61 8.14
CA ALA A 58 3.48 1.14 8.09
C ALA A 58 4.47 2.32 7.96
N SER A 59 5.75 2.03 8.19
CA SER A 59 6.86 2.97 7.94
C SER A 59 7.42 2.85 6.53
N THR A 60 7.23 1.71 5.86
CA THR A 60 7.73 1.44 4.51
C THR A 60 6.91 0.35 3.80
N LYS A 61 6.97 0.33 2.47
CA LYS A 61 6.42 -0.79 1.68
C LYS A 61 7.30 -2.04 1.77
N ALA A 62 8.62 -1.87 1.86
CA ALA A 62 9.62 -2.94 1.92
C ALA A 62 9.53 -4.01 0.80
N GLU A 63 8.99 -3.66 -0.37
CA GLU A 63 8.81 -4.63 -1.48
C GLU A 63 10.14 -5.12 -2.08
N ASN A 64 11.20 -4.31 -1.96
CA ASN A 64 12.53 -4.57 -2.53
C ASN A 64 13.63 -4.69 -1.47
N SER A 65 13.29 -4.89 -0.19
CA SER A 65 14.27 -4.94 0.90
C SER A 65 13.78 -5.79 2.05
N GLU A 66 14.69 -6.48 2.73
CA GLU A 66 14.36 -7.19 3.96
C GLU A 66 13.99 -6.19 5.07
N PRO A 67 13.08 -6.56 5.99
CA PRO A 67 12.84 -5.78 7.19
C PRO A 67 14.11 -5.60 8.01
N GLU A 68 14.34 -4.39 8.49
CA GLU A 68 15.48 -4.12 9.37
C GLU A 68 15.32 -4.84 10.71
N SER A 69 16.40 -5.47 11.20
CA SER A 69 16.39 -6.19 12.48
C SER A 69 16.22 -5.25 13.67
N ARG A 70 15.37 -5.64 14.63
CA ARG A 70 15.21 -4.95 15.91
C ARG A 70 16.37 -5.18 16.88
N ASP A 71 17.23 -6.16 16.62
CA ASP A 71 18.40 -6.47 17.45
C ASP A 71 19.56 -5.48 17.25
N ARG A 72 19.41 -4.54 16.30
CA ARG A 72 20.39 -3.50 16.03
C ARG A 72 20.45 -2.55 17.23
N ILE A 73 21.65 -2.33 17.78
CA ILE A 73 21.83 -1.49 18.98
C ILE A 73 21.18 -0.11 18.79
N GLY A 74 20.30 0.28 19.73
CA GLY A 74 19.54 1.52 19.72
C GLY A 74 18.17 1.42 19.03
N TRP A 75 17.91 0.37 18.24
CA TRP A 75 16.64 0.17 17.52
C TRP A 75 15.53 -0.41 18.41
N GLU A 76 15.89 -0.94 19.58
CA GLU A 76 14.94 -1.38 20.59
C GLU A 76 14.00 -0.25 21.06
N THR A 77 14.43 1.01 20.92
CA THR A 77 13.67 2.20 21.35
C THR A 77 12.97 2.96 20.22
N ILE A 78 13.25 2.65 18.95
CA ILE A 78 12.66 3.38 17.82
C ILE A 78 11.15 3.08 17.75
N PRO A 79 10.29 4.12 17.57
CA PRO A 79 8.85 3.96 17.64
C PRO A 79 8.26 2.91 16.68
N SER A 80 8.82 2.76 15.47
CA SER A 80 8.37 1.75 14.52
C SER A 80 9.31 1.56 13.32
N SER A 81 9.59 0.30 12.98
CA SER A 81 10.13 -0.15 11.70
C SER A 81 9.11 -0.98 10.88
N ALA A 82 7.81 -0.84 11.18
CA ALA A 82 6.74 -1.63 10.57
C ALA A 82 6.73 -1.56 9.03
N THR A 83 6.54 -2.70 8.37
CA THR A 83 6.43 -2.80 6.92
C THR A 83 4.95 -2.91 6.50
N ALA A 84 4.64 -2.73 5.22
CA ALA A 84 3.29 -2.99 4.73
C ALA A 84 2.85 -4.46 4.94
N SER A 85 3.79 -5.40 5.01
CA SER A 85 3.51 -6.80 5.37
C SER A 85 3.21 -6.99 6.87
N GLU A 86 3.72 -6.13 7.75
CA GLU A 86 3.46 -6.18 9.19
C GLU A 86 3.15 -4.77 9.73
N PRO A 87 1.98 -4.20 9.38
CA PRO A 87 1.64 -2.84 9.74
C PRO A 87 1.31 -2.71 11.24
N LEU A 88 1.40 -1.49 11.76
CA LEU A 88 1.00 -1.20 13.14
C LEU A 88 -0.51 -1.47 13.35
N PRO A 89 -0.93 -1.75 14.59
CA PRO A 89 -2.34 -1.89 14.92
C PRO A 89 -3.12 -0.63 14.54
N ARG A 90 -4.35 -0.82 14.05
CA ARG A 90 -5.30 0.28 13.92
C ARG A 90 -5.73 0.65 15.33
N GLY A 91 -5.51 1.90 15.75
CA GLY A 91 -6.04 2.36 17.03
C GLY A 91 -7.55 2.15 17.07
N ASP A 92 -8.06 1.69 18.21
CA ASP A 92 -9.50 1.64 18.46
C ASP A 92 -10.03 3.07 18.33
N ARG A 93 -10.94 3.27 17.37
CA ARG A 93 -11.65 4.56 17.21
C ARG A 93 -12.83 4.63 18.15
#